data_AF-A0A7S1KVJ2-F1
#
_entry.id   AF-A0A7S1KVJ2-F1
#
_cell.length_a   1.000
_cell.length_b   1.000
_cell.length_c   1.000
_cell.angle_alpha   90.00
_cell.angle_beta   90.00
_cell.angle_gamma   90.00
#
_symmetry.space_group_name_H-M   'P 1'
#
loop_
_entity.id
_entity.type
_entity.pdbx_description
1 polymer ?
#
loop_
_entity_poly.entity_id
_entity_poly.type
_entity_poly.pdbx_seq_one_letter_code
_entity_poly.pdbx_strand_id
1 'polypeptide(L)'
;WLKNLVARARGRRGRTPRPLRTSAAFSDMKKSEELDLEGVIDMCLQARGAKPGKLVQVMEGQLKALCSSARDTFLGQSALLELEAPLKICGDVHGQYHDLL
;
A
#
# COMPACT_ATOMS: atom_id res chain seq x y z
N TRP A 1 -9.73 -28.01 -7.16
CA TRP A 1 -8.93 -27.87 -5.93
C TRP A 1 -9.66 -27.05 -4.87
N LEU A 2 -10.95 -27.31 -4.73
CA LEU A 2 -11.86 -26.76 -3.73
C LEU A 2 -12.51 -27.95 -3.04
N LYS A 3 -12.76 -27.82 -1.73
CA LYS A 3 -13.43 -28.76 -0.80
C LYS A 3 -12.49 -29.70 -0.06
N ASN A 4 -12.12 -29.29 1.17
CA ASN A 4 -11.74 -30.06 2.36
C ASN A 4 -11.17 -28.99 3.31
N LEU A 5 -11.62 -28.72 4.53
CA LEU A 5 -12.23 -29.58 5.52
C LEU A 5 -12.63 -28.64 6.68
N VAL A 6 -13.91 -28.29 6.80
CA VAL A 6 -14.45 -27.74 8.04
C VAL A 6 -14.80 -28.93 8.92
N ALA A 7 -14.04 -29.14 10.01
CA ALA A 7 -14.50 -29.71 11.29
C ALA A 7 -13.32 -30.20 12.15
N ARG A 8 -12.96 -29.45 13.20
CA ARG A 8 -12.66 -30.02 14.53
C ARG A 8 -12.49 -28.90 15.58
N ALA A 9 -13.57 -28.58 16.28
CA ALA A 9 -13.48 -27.96 17.59
C ALA A 9 -13.04 -29.02 18.62
N ARG A 10 -11.98 -28.73 19.41
CA ARG A 10 -11.81 -29.15 20.82
C ARG A 10 -10.41 -28.77 21.36
N GLY A 11 -10.41 -28.01 22.45
CA GLY A 11 -9.63 -28.35 23.65
C GLY A 11 -8.22 -27.77 23.82
N ARG A 12 -8.16 -26.62 24.51
CA ARG A 12 -7.19 -26.21 25.55
C ARG A 12 -5.72 -26.60 25.36
N ARG A 13 -4.86 -25.60 25.21
CA ARG A 13 -3.64 -25.41 26.03
C ARG A 13 -3.28 -23.94 26.02
N GLY A 14 -3.19 -23.33 27.20
CA GLY A 14 -2.86 -21.93 27.37
C GLY A 14 -1.52 -21.61 26.71
N ARG A 15 -1.55 -20.74 25.72
CA ARG A 15 -0.41 -19.89 25.39
C ARG A 15 -0.66 -18.59 26.13
N THR A 16 0.19 -18.33 27.12
CA THR A 16 0.31 -17.00 27.69
C THR A 16 0.40 -15.97 26.55
N PRO A 17 -0.26 -14.82 26.64
CA PRO A 17 0.01 -13.73 25.72
C PRO A 17 1.50 -13.40 25.87
N ARG A 18 2.26 -13.52 24.78
CA ARG A 18 3.60 -12.94 24.74
C ARG A 18 3.41 -11.44 25.01
N PRO A 19 4.13 -10.83 25.94
CA PRO A 19 4.13 -9.39 26.03
C PRO A 19 4.65 -8.87 24.68
N LEU A 20 3.78 -8.19 23.93
CA LEU A 20 4.23 -7.34 22.85
C LEU A 20 5.16 -6.33 23.50
N ARG A 21 6.44 -6.52 23.22
CA ARG A 21 7.57 -5.79 23.80
C ARG A 21 7.23 -4.30 23.77
N THR A 22 7.10 -3.73 24.95
CA THR A 22 7.16 -2.29 25.19
C THR A 22 8.47 -1.77 24.64
N SER A 23 8.44 -0.67 23.88
CA SER A 23 9.32 0.49 24.08
C SER A 23 9.30 1.39 22.87
N ALA A 24 9.19 2.69 23.17
CA ALA A 24 9.41 3.82 22.29
C ALA A 24 8.30 4.10 21.29
N ALA A 25 7.52 5.14 21.63
CA ALA A 25 7.24 6.25 20.74
C ALA A 25 7.93 6.10 19.38
N PHE A 26 7.16 5.68 18.38
CA PHE A 26 7.57 5.73 16.99
C PHE A 26 7.46 7.19 16.53
N SER A 27 8.23 8.05 17.20
CA SER A 27 8.40 9.45 16.88
C SER A 27 9.61 9.55 15.96
N ASP A 28 9.47 9.02 14.75
CA ASP A 28 10.36 9.40 13.64
C ASP A 28 9.73 10.60 12.95
N MET A 29 9.98 11.73 13.59
CA MET A 29 9.79 13.06 13.06
C MET A 29 10.81 13.26 11.94
N LYS A 30 10.49 12.79 10.75
CA LYS A 30 11.08 13.34 9.53
C LYS A 30 9.98 14.11 8.83
N LYS A 31 10.01 15.43 9.02
CA LYS A 31 9.23 16.37 8.22
C LYS A 31 9.56 16.02 6.77
N SER A 32 8.64 15.33 6.12
CA SER A 32 8.72 14.98 4.72
C SER A 32 9.03 16.27 3.99
N GLU A 33 10.17 16.29 3.29
CA GLU A 33 10.38 17.14 2.12
C GLU A 33 9.01 17.29 1.44
N GLU A 34 8.53 18.51 1.27
CA GLU A 34 7.21 18.79 0.72
C GLU A 34 7.10 18.08 -0.62
N LEU A 35 6.50 16.90 -0.61
CA LEU A 35 6.37 16.08 -1.79
C LEU A 35 5.33 16.76 -2.65
N ASP A 36 5.75 17.27 -3.80
CA ASP A 36 4.83 17.77 -4.82
C ASP A 36 4.07 16.59 -5.44
N LEU A 37 3.06 16.09 -4.71
CA LEU A 37 2.25 14.95 -5.09
C LEU A 37 1.41 15.27 -6.34
N GLU A 38 0.84 16.47 -6.40
CA GLU A 38 0.05 16.94 -7.54
C GLU A 38 0.92 16.97 -8.81
N GLY A 39 2.12 17.53 -8.74
CA GLY A 39 3.05 17.54 -9.88
C GLY A 39 3.42 16.14 -10.37
N VAL A 40 3.67 15.20 -9.45
CA VAL A 40 3.97 13.80 -9.81
C VAL A 40 2.74 13.11 -10.44
N ILE A 41 1.54 13.36 -9.92
CA ILE A 41 0.29 12.82 -10.47
C ILE A 41 0.06 13.37 -11.89
N ASP A 42 0.21 14.67 -12.09
CA ASP A 42 0.05 15.31 -13.40
C ASP A 42 1.04 14.74 -14.43
N MET A 43 2.31 14.56 -14.04
CA MET A 43 3.31 13.92 -14.89
C MET A 43 2.92 12.48 -15.28
N CYS A 44 2.38 11.73 -14.33
CA CYS A 44 1.85 10.39 -14.57
C CYS A 44 0.67 10.41 -15.56
N LEU A 45 -0.30 11.30 -15.35
CA LEU A 45 -1.50 11.40 -16.19
C LEU A 45 -1.22 11.88 -17.62
N GLN A 46 -0.11 12.58 -17.88
CA GLN A 46 0.30 12.95 -19.24
C GLN A 46 0.53 11.74 -20.16
N ALA A 47 0.66 10.53 -19.63
CA ALA A 47 0.77 9.32 -20.42
C ALA A 47 -0.58 8.83 -20.98
N ARG A 48 -1.73 9.31 -20.46
CA ARG A 48 -3.10 8.86 -20.79
C ARG A 48 -3.54 9.11 -22.23
N GLY A 49 -2.80 9.93 -22.98
CA GLY A 49 -3.03 10.17 -24.42
C GLY A 49 -1.79 9.92 -25.29
N ALA A 50 -0.70 9.44 -24.70
CA ALA A 50 0.53 9.15 -25.42
C ALA A 50 0.52 7.73 -25.98
N LYS A 51 1.38 7.46 -26.98
CA LYS A 51 1.57 6.09 -27.47
C LYS A 51 1.96 5.17 -26.30
N PRO A 52 1.39 3.96 -26.21
CA PRO A 52 1.77 2.99 -25.19
C PRO A 52 3.28 2.75 -25.23
N GLY A 53 3.94 2.88 -24.08
CA GLY A 53 5.41 2.82 -23.94
C GLY A 53 6.11 4.15 -23.71
N LYS A 54 5.39 5.28 -23.62
CA LYS A 54 5.98 6.55 -23.15
C LYS A 54 6.42 6.41 -21.69
N LEU A 55 7.71 6.59 -21.45
CA LEU A 55 8.28 6.59 -20.10
C LEU A 55 8.04 7.94 -19.42
N VAL A 56 7.52 7.91 -18.19
CA VAL A 56 7.42 9.07 -17.31
C VAL A 56 8.70 9.14 -16.48
N GLN A 57 9.43 10.25 -16.58
CA GLN A 57 10.69 10.45 -15.86
C GLN A 57 10.40 11.10 -14.51
N VAL A 58 10.43 10.33 -13.43
CA VAL A 58 10.28 10.83 -12.05
C VAL A 58 11.66 10.88 -11.39
N MET A 59 11.97 11.95 -10.65
CA MET A 59 13.26 12.08 -9.97
C MET A 59 13.38 11.06 -8.84
N GLU A 60 14.59 10.50 -8.66
CA GLU A 60 14.84 9.48 -7.62
C GLU A 60 14.52 9.98 -6.21
N GLY A 61 14.80 11.26 -5.91
CA GLY A 61 14.47 11.88 -4.62
C GLY A 61 12.98 11.86 -4.33
N GLN A 62 12.15 12.22 -5.34
CA GLN A 62 10.70 12.20 -5.24
C GLN A 62 10.16 10.77 -5.10
N LEU A 63 10.72 9.81 -5.85
CA LEU A 63 10.32 8.42 -5.78
C LEU A 63 10.60 7.80 -4.40
N LYS A 64 11.79 8.04 -3.83
CA LYS A 64 12.16 7.56 -2.49
C LYS A 64 11.24 8.13 -1.42
N ALA A 65 10.94 9.42 -1.51
CA ALA A 65 10.08 10.09 -0.55
C ALA A 65 8.61 9.62 -0.70
N LEU A 66 8.11 9.40 -1.92
CA LEU A 66 6.80 8.80 -2.18
C LEU A 66 6.69 7.40 -1.55
N CYS A 67 7.66 6.53 -1.80
CA CYS A 67 7.70 5.19 -1.20
C CYS A 67 7.76 5.23 0.33
N SER A 68 8.46 6.21 0.90
CA SER A 68 8.55 6.38 2.36
C SER A 68 7.20 6.82 2.94
N SER A 69 6.57 7.83 2.35
CA SER A 69 5.25 8.32 2.78
C SER A 69 4.14 7.25 2.63
N ALA A 70 4.16 6.50 1.53
CA ALA A 70 3.24 5.39 1.31
C ALA A 70 3.41 4.30 2.37
N ARG A 71 4.66 3.93 2.68
CA ARG A 71 4.97 2.96 3.73
C ARG A 71 4.41 3.40 5.09
N ASP A 72 4.59 4.66 5.46
CA ASP A 72 4.09 5.16 6.75
C ASP A 72 2.55 5.13 6.80
N THR A 73 1.89 5.43 5.68
CA THR A 73 0.42 5.32 5.55
C THR A 73 -0.04 3.87 5.73
N PHE A 74 0.61 2.92 5.06
CA PHE A 74 0.28 1.49 5.18
C PHE A 74 0.55 0.93 6.58
N LEU A 75 1.58 1.42 7.28
CA LEU A 75 1.88 1.03 8.66
C LEU A 75 0.91 1.66 9.67
N GLY A 76 0.36 2.84 9.35
CA GLY A 76 -0.69 3.48 10.15
C GLY A 76 -2.06 2.83 9.99
N GLN A 77 -2.29 2.10 8.90
CA GLN A 77 -3.53 1.38 8.62
C GLN A 77 -3.49 -0.06 9.14
N SER A 78 -4.66 -0.61 9.49
CA SER A 78 -4.76 -2.03 9.86
C SER A 78 -4.60 -2.93 8.63
N ALA A 79 -3.97 -4.09 8.81
CA ALA A 79 -3.81 -5.08 7.74
C ALA A 79 -5.15 -5.67 7.24
N LEU A 80 -6.21 -5.55 8.05
CA LEU A 80 -7.58 -5.83 7.64
C LEU A 80 -8.31 -4.50 7.44
N LEU A 81 -8.63 -4.18 6.19
CA LEU A 81 -9.38 -2.98 5.82
C LEU A 81 -10.88 -3.29 5.85
N GLU A 82 -11.63 -2.51 6.61
CA GLU A 82 -13.09 -2.50 6.58
C GLU A 82 -13.52 -1.41 5.59
N LEU A 83 -14.07 -1.80 4.44
CA LEU A 83 -14.44 -0.89 3.36
C LEU A 83 -15.96 -0.86 3.18
N GLU A 84 -16.51 0.34 3.02
CA GLU A 84 -17.93 0.55 2.72
C GLU A 84 -18.14 0.81 1.22
N ALA A 85 -19.28 0.35 0.68
CA ALA A 85 -19.65 0.57 -0.71
C ALA A 85 -20.04 2.04 -0.97
N PRO A 86 -19.85 2.57 -2.21
CA PRO A 86 -19.42 1.91 -3.44
C PRO A 86 -17.90 2.05 -3.73
N LEU A 87 -17.24 0.94 -4.05
CA LEU A 87 -15.82 0.92 -4.45
C LEU A 87 -15.58 0.07 -5.71
N LYS A 88 -14.54 0.39 -6.46
CA LYS A 88 -14.08 -0.39 -7.62
C LYS A 88 -12.87 -1.21 -7.21
N ILE A 89 -13.00 -2.53 -7.30
CA ILE A 89 -11.89 -3.45 -7.02
C ILE A 89 -11.23 -3.80 -8.35
N CYS A 90 -9.97 -3.42 -8.50
CA CYS A 90 -9.14 -3.79 -9.65
C CYS A 90 -8.19 -4.93 -9.24
N GLY A 91 -7.97 -5.87 -10.16
CA GLY A 91 -7.06 -7.01 -9.97
C GLY A 91 -5.61 -6.65 -10.24
N ASP A 92 -4.82 -7.65 -10.65
CA ASP A 92 -3.41 -7.46 -11.00
C ASP A 92 -3.24 -6.56 -12.23
N VAL A 93 -2.28 -5.63 -12.15
CA VAL A 93 -1.91 -4.72 -13.23
C VAL A 93 -0.60 -5.16 -13.90
N HIS A 94 0.28 -5.87 -13.17
CA HIS A 94 1.54 -6.41 -13.68
C HIS A 94 2.41 -5.46 -14.53
N GLY A 95 2.43 -4.16 -14.20
CA GLY A 95 3.19 -3.14 -14.93
C GLY A 95 2.55 -2.61 -16.22
N GLN A 96 1.30 -2.98 -16.51
CA GLN A 96 0.53 -2.46 -17.63
C GLN A 96 -0.03 -1.07 -17.31
N TYR A 97 0.85 -0.07 -17.29
CA TYR A 97 0.49 1.30 -16.91
C TYR A 97 -0.57 1.93 -17.83
N HIS A 98 -0.57 1.58 -19.12
CA HIS A 98 -1.53 2.10 -20.07
C HIS A 98 -2.95 1.56 -19.84
N ASP A 99 -3.11 0.35 -19.30
CA ASP A 99 -4.43 -0.22 -19.01
C ASP A 99 -5.03 0.30 -17.69
N LEU A 100 -4.19 0.95 -16.86
CA LEU A 100 -4.58 1.57 -15.60
C LEU A 100 -5.07 3.02 -15.76
N LEU A 101 -4.66 3.71 -16.83
CA LEU A 101 -4.94 5.14 -17.10
C LEU A 101 -6.21 5.38 -17.94
#